data_AF-A0A7C7Q3V9-F1
#
_entry.id   AF-A0A7C7Q3V9-F1
#
_cell.length_a   1.000
_cell.length_b   1.000
_cell.length_c   1.000
_cell.angle_alpha   90.00
_cell.angle_beta   90.00
_cell.angle_gamma   90.00
#
_symmetry.space_group_name_H-M   'P 1'
#
loop_
_entity.id
_entity.type
_entity.pdbx_description
1 polymer ?
#
loop_
_entity_poly.entity_id
_entity_poly.type
_entity_poly.pdbx_seq_one_letter_code
_entity_poly.pdbx_strand_id
1 'polypeptide(L)'
;MSYPQMLAAYKEVLETSKDAVASSHKMLERVVTWTTILFGIMTATGVGALWLAWKHAGEVQAKANELRLDVENTRKFNEELKNSAKEQAKILEERSRRIEKLSAGLARLETELADVKGQALLMLSDLKRIVPRLETLANVDTYAMRLFSADGEISRVARRTLIELSKDEDPVVRRECVRVFGAMPNYPGCFVDPQDPFILSRLQEMALRDPERGVQLEAKLALNKFGVDSNAEQ
;
A
#
# COMPACT_ATOMS: atom_id res chain seq x y z
N MET A 1 142.62 -19.74 9.03
CA MET A 1 141.85 -20.92 8.58
C MET A 1 142.56 -21.57 7.42
N SER A 2 142.76 -22.88 7.49
CA SER A 2 143.48 -23.66 6.48
C SER A 2 142.57 -23.97 5.30
N TYR A 3 143.07 -23.93 4.07
CA TYR A 3 142.36 -24.19 2.79
C TYR A 3 141.36 -25.38 2.81
N PRO A 4 141.65 -26.54 3.46
CA PRO A 4 140.68 -27.63 3.65
C PRO A 4 139.40 -27.28 4.44
N GLN A 5 139.42 -26.28 5.33
CA GLN A 5 138.25 -25.89 6.13
C GLN A 5 137.24 -25.06 5.33
N MET A 6 137.69 -24.29 4.34
CA MET A 6 136.81 -23.52 3.45
C MET A 6 136.04 -24.43 2.47
N LEU A 7 136.68 -25.50 2.00
CA LEU A 7 136.08 -26.46 1.07
C LEU A 7 134.97 -27.30 1.71
N ALA A 8 135.10 -27.59 3.02
CA ALA A 8 134.05 -28.24 3.79
C ALA A 8 132.83 -27.33 3.99
N ALA A 9 133.06 -26.07 4.40
CA ALA A 9 131.99 -25.09 4.57
C ALA A 9 131.23 -24.80 3.26
N TYR A 10 131.93 -24.77 2.11
CA TYR A 10 131.29 -24.54 0.82
C TYR A 10 130.41 -25.72 0.37
N LYS A 11 130.81 -26.96 0.68
CA LYS A 11 129.98 -28.15 0.41
C LYS A 11 128.72 -28.18 1.28
N GLU A 12 128.86 -27.82 2.56
CA GLU A 12 127.76 -27.79 3.52
C GLU A 12 126.71 -26.73 3.15
N VAL A 13 127.14 -25.54 2.69
CA VAL A 13 126.25 -24.49 2.17
C VAL A 13 125.56 -24.91 0.86
N LEU A 14 126.26 -25.66 0.00
CA LEU A 14 125.69 -26.13 -1.27
C LEU A 14 124.62 -27.22 -1.04
N GLU A 15 124.83 -28.13 -0.09
CA GLU A 15 123.85 -29.16 0.28
C GLU A 15 122.63 -28.57 0.99
N THR A 16 122.83 -27.65 1.94
CA THR A 16 121.70 -26.95 2.59
C THR A 16 120.89 -26.10 1.63
N SER A 17 121.51 -25.53 0.58
CA SER A 17 120.78 -24.78 -0.44
C SER A 17 119.90 -25.65 -1.34
N LYS A 18 120.33 -26.89 -1.64
CA LYS A 18 119.53 -27.85 -2.44
C LYS A 18 118.30 -28.35 -1.68
N ASP A 19 118.45 -28.63 -0.38
CA ASP A 19 117.34 -29.09 0.45
C ASP A 19 116.29 -27.99 0.70
N ALA A 20 116.72 -26.72 0.80
CA ALA A 20 115.83 -25.58 0.95
C ALA A 20 114.97 -25.35 -0.31
N VAL A 21 115.53 -25.50 -1.51
CA VAL A 21 114.81 -25.33 -2.79
C VAL A 21 113.82 -26.48 -3.03
N ALA A 22 114.19 -27.73 -2.69
CA ALA A 22 113.28 -28.87 -2.79
C ALA A 22 112.09 -28.78 -1.81
N SER A 23 112.32 -28.24 -0.61
CA SER A 23 111.27 -27.97 0.38
C SER A 23 110.29 -26.88 -0.09
N SER A 24 110.81 -25.81 -0.71
CA SER A 24 110.02 -24.73 -1.30
C SER A 24 109.06 -25.23 -2.39
N HIS A 25 109.51 -26.07 -3.32
CA HIS A 25 108.65 -26.61 -4.38
C HIS A 25 107.52 -27.49 -3.83
N LYS A 26 107.78 -28.33 -2.83
CA LYS A 26 106.73 -29.13 -2.18
C LYS A 26 105.71 -28.27 -1.42
N MET A 27 106.12 -27.14 -0.85
CA MET A 27 105.21 -26.25 -0.14
C MET A 27 104.31 -25.49 -1.10
N LEU A 28 104.85 -25.06 -2.24
CA LEU A 28 104.11 -24.29 -3.26
C LEU A 28 103.04 -25.15 -3.95
N GLU A 29 103.36 -26.40 -4.28
CA GLU A 29 102.39 -27.36 -4.85
C GLU A 29 101.23 -27.64 -3.88
N ARG A 30 101.54 -27.76 -2.58
CA ARG A 30 100.55 -27.99 -1.52
C ARG A 30 99.61 -26.79 -1.36
N VAL A 31 100.12 -25.55 -1.42
CA VAL A 31 99.29 -24.33 -1.33
C VAL A 31 98.36 -24.20 -2.54
N VAL A 32 98.88 -24.40 -3.76
CA VAL A 32 98.08 -24.32 -4.99
C VAL A 32 96.95 -25.36 -5.00
N THR A 33 97.21 -26.55 -4.47
CA THR A 33 96.20 -27.61 -4.38
C THR A 33 95.06 -27.21 -3.43
N TRP A 34 95.40 -26.68 -2.25
CA TRP A 34 94.41 -26.21 -1.27
C TRP A 34 93.60 -25.02 -1.78
N THR A 35 94.19 -24.06 -2.49
CA THR A 35 93.44 -22.93 -3.05
C THR A 35 92.47 -23.38 -4.13
N THR A 36 92.83 -24.37 -4.94
CA THR A 36 91.96 -24.87 -6.02
C THR A 36 90.76 -25.62 -5.45
N ILE A 37 90.96 -26.42 -4.39
CA ILE A 37 89.86 -27.11 -3.68
C ILE A 37 88.93 -26.08 -3.03
N LEU A 38 89.47 -25.07 -2.35
CA LEU A 38 88.67 -24.00 -1.76
C LEU A 38 87.85 -23.24 -2.80
N PHE A 39 88.44 -22.93 -3.96
CA PHE A 39 87.73 -22.25 -5.04
C PHE A 39 86.64 -23.15 -5.66
N GLY A 40 86.91 -24.45 -5.82
CA GLY A 40 85.95 -25.43 -6.32
C GLY A 40 84.76 -25.65 -5.37
N ILE A 41 84.99 -25.62 -4.06
CA ILE A 41 83.90 -25.71 -3.06
C ILE A 41 83.06 -24.42 -3.11
N MET A 42 83.68 -23.24 -3.19
CA MET A 42 82.93 -21.98 -3.23
C MET A 42 82.06 -21.83 -4.50
N THR A 43 82.51 -22.32 -5.65
CA THR A 43 81.70 -22.31 -6.88
C THR A 43 80.56 -23.33 -6.83
N ALA A 44 80.79 -24.54 -6.31
CA ALA A 44 79.74 -25.55 -6.17
C ALA A 44 78.63 -25.12 -5.20
N THR A 45 79.01 -24.54 -4.05
CA THR A 45 78.05 -24.08 -3.04
C THR A 45 77.33 -22.80 -3.49
N GLY A 46 78.04 -21.90 -4.18
CA GLY A 46 77.47 -20.66 -4.74
C GLY A 46 76.44 -20.92 -5.85
N VAL A 47 76.72 -21.83 -6.78
CA VAL A 47 75.81 -22.17 -7.88
C VAL A 47 74.56 -22.91 -7.38
N GLY A 48 74.72 -23.81 -6.40
CA GLY A 48 73.59 -24.50 -5.78
C GLY A 48 72.63 -23.56 -5.04
N ALA A 49 73.17 -22.61 -4.28
CA ALA A 49 72.38 -21.57 -3.62
C ALA A 49 71.66 -20.66 -4.63
N LEU A 50 72.32 -20.31 -5.74
CA LEU A 50 71.73 -19.49 -6.81
C LEU A 50 70.57 -20.20 -7.53
N TRP A 51 70.70 -21.51 -7.79
CA TRP A 51 69.66 -22.30 -8.44
C TRP A 51 68.41 -22.47 -7.55
N LEU A 52 68.61 -22.75 -6.26
CA LEU A 52 67.50 -22.82 -5.30
C LEU A 52 66.81 -21.47 -5.12
N ALA A 53 67.58 -20.38 -5.07
CA ALA A 53 67.04 -19.02 -5.02
C ALA A 53 66.23 -18.69 -6.29
N TRP A 54 66.69 -19.08 -7.47
CA TRP A 54 65.95 -18.90 -8.73
C TRP A 54 64.68 -19.73 -8.79
N LYS A 55 64.73 -21.00 -8.36
CA LYS A 55 63.54 -21.87 -8.31
C LYS A 55 62.49 -21.32 -7.34
N HIS A 56 62.89 -20.93 -6.14
CA HIS A 56 61.97 -20.29 -5.19
C HIS A 56 61.51 -18.92 -5.65
N ALA A 57 62.35 -18.12 -6.31
CA ALA A 57 61.90 -16.87 -6.93
C ALA A 57 60.83 -17.12 -8.00
N GLY A 58 60.98 -18.17 -8.82
CA GLY A 58 59.99 -18.58 -9.81
C GLY A 58 58.67 -19.09 -9.20
N GLU A 59 58.75 -19.90 -8.14
CA GLU A 59 57.57 -20.38 -7.39
C GLU A 59 56.85 -19.24 -6.67
N VAL A 60 57.60 -18.29 -6.10
CA VAL A 60 57.08 -17.07 -5.46
C VAL A 60 56.45 -16.16 -6.50
N GLN A 61 57.04 -16.02 -7.69
CA GLN A 61 56.48 -15.23 -8.79
C GLN A 61 55.21 -15.85 -9.37
N ALA A 62 55.15 -17.19 -9.50
CA ALA A 62 53.95 -17.90 -9.92
C ALA A 62 52.81 -17.74 -8.90
N LYS A 63 53.10 -17.93 -7.60
CA LYS A 63 52.14 -17.68 -6.52
C LYS A 63 51.72 -16.21 -6.45
N ALA A 64 52.63 -15.27 -6.67
CA ALA A 64 52.30 -13.85 -6.72
C ALA A 64 51.40 -13.49 -7.91
N ASN A 65 51.60 -14.13 -9.06
CA ASN A 65 50.73 -13.96 -10.23
C ASN A 65 49.35 -14.58 -10.00
N GLU A 66 49.27 -15.76 -9.39
CA GLU A 66 48.02 -16.42 -9.01
C GLU A 66 47.25 -15.57 -7.98
N LEU A 67 47.92 -15.09 -6.93
CA LEU A 67 47.33 -14.21 -5.93
C LEU A 67 46.84 -12.89 -6.56
N ARG A 68 47.58 -12.34 -7.52
CA ARG A 68 47.19 -11.13 -8.23
C ARG A 68 45.92 -11.34 -9.05
N LEU A 69 45.79 -12.49 -9.72
CA LEU A 69 44.57 -12.85 -10.45
C LEU A 69 43.39 -13.07 -9.49
N ASP A 70 43.62 -13.72 -8.35
CA ASP A 70 42.57 -13.98 -7.36
C ASP A 70 42.08 -12.68 -6.69
N VAL A 71 43.00 -11.75 -6.37
CA VAL A 71 42.68 -10.40 -5.89
C VAL A 71 41.89 -9.62 -6.94
N GLU A 72 42.24 -9.73 -8.22
CA GLU A 72 41.51 -9.06 -9.30
C GLU A 72 40.11 -9.63 -9.50
N ASN A 73 39.95 -10.96 -9.44
CA ASN A 73 38.66 -11.63 -9.52
C ASN A 73 37.78 -11.28 -8.31
N THR A 74 38.35 -11.28 -7.11
CA THR A 74 37.64 -10.88 -5.88
C THR A 74 37.22 -9.41 -5.94
N ARG A 75 38.04 -8.55 -6.53
CA ARG A 75 37.69 -7.14 -6.76
C ARG A 75 36.53 -6.99 -7.75
N LYS A 76 36.56 -7.72 -8.87
CA LYS A 76 35.47 -7.72 -9.86
C LYS A 76 34.17 -8.21 -9.24
N PHE A 77 34.22 -9.32 -8.50
CA PHE A 77 33.07 -9.85 -7.77
C PHE A 77 32.53 -8.86 -6.73
N ASN A 78 33.40 -8.18 -5.99
CA ASN A 78 32.98 -7.13 -5.05
C ASN A 78 32.30 -5.93 -5.75
N GLU A 79 32.79 -5.51 -6.91
CA GLU A 79 32.14 -4.44 -7.68
C GLU A 79 30.79 -4.89 -8.27
N GLU A 80 30.67 -6.13 -8.74
CA GLU A 80 29.41 -6.71 -9.17
C GLU A 80 28.41 -6.77 -8.02
N LEU A 81 28.81 -7.28 -6.85
CA LEU A 81 27.98 -7.30 -5.65
C LEU A 81 27.53 -5.89 -5.25
N LYS A 82 28.44 -4.92 -5.28
CA LYS A 82 28.12 -3.52 -4.95
C LYS A 82 27.12 -2.93 -5.93
N ASN A 83 27.24 -3.24 -7.22
CA ASN A 83 26.31 -2.78 -8.25
C ASN A 83 24.94 -3.45 -8.12
N SER A 84 24.89 -4.77 -7.87
CA SER A 84 23.65 -5.50 -7.60
C SER A 84 22.96 -5.00 -6.32
N ALA A 85 23.72 -4.73 -5.26
CA ALA A 85 23.17 -4.18 -4.01
C ALA A 85 22.58 -2.78 -4.21
N LYS A 86 23.25 -1.92 -4.99
CA LYS A 86 22.71 -0.60 -5.38
C LYS A 86 21.42 -0.73 -6.19
N GLU A 87 21.36 -1.68 -7.12
CA GLU A 87 20.17 -1.88 -7.94
C GLU A 87 18.99 -2.40 -7.11
N GLN A 88 19.24 -3.35 -6.19
CA GLN A 88 18.22 -3.79 -5.25
C GLN A 88 17.74 -2.67 -4.33
N ALA A 89 18.63 -1.78 -3.87
CA ALA A 89 18.25 -0.62 -3.06
C ALA A 89 17.31 0.33 -3.82
N LYS A 90 17.58 0.60 -5.10
CA LYS A 90 16.68 1.42 -5.96
C LYS A 90 15.32 0.76 -6.14
N ILE A 91 15.28 -0.54 -6.42
CA ILE A 91 14.03 -1.28 -6.58
C ILE A 91 13.23 -1.25 -5.28
N LEU A 92 13.90 -1.42 -4.14
CA LEU A 92 13.25 -1.37 -2.83
C LEU A 92 12.66 0.02 -2.55
N GLU A 93 13.40 1.09 -2.87
CA GLU A 93 12.92 2.46 -2.73
C GLU A 93 11.72 2.74 -3.63
N GLU A 94 11.74 2.30 -4.89
CA GLU A 94 10.62 2.46 -5.81
C GLU A 94 9.38 1.70 -5.33
N ARG A 95 9.55 0.46 -4.85
CA ARG A 95 8.47 -0.33 -4.25
C ARG A 95 7.90 0.34 -3.01
N SER A 96 8.76 0.87 -2.13
CA SER A 96 8.34 1.60 -0.94
C SER A 96 7.48 2.82 -1.31
N ARG A 97 7.91 3.62 -2.28
CA ARG A 97 7.11 4.75 -2.79
C ARG A 97 5.78 4.32 -3.40
N ARG A 98 5.74 3.18 -4.11
CA ARG A 98 4.48 2.63 -4.66
C ARG A 98 3.54 2.19 -3.54
N ILE A 99 4.05 1.52 -2.50
CA ILE A 99 3.26 1.10 -1.34
C ILE A 99 2.69 2.32 -0.62
N GLU A 100 3.48 3.37 -0.43
CA GLU A 100 3.02 4.61 0.20
C GLU A 100 1.88 5.26 -0.61
N LYS A 101 2.02 5.36 -1.94
CA LYS A 101 0.95 5.87 -2.81
C LYS A 101 -0.32 5.02 -2.76
N LEU A 102 -0.18 3.69 -2.76
CA LEU A 102 -1.32 2.78 -2.68
C LEU A 102 -2.02 2.88 -1.33
N SER A 103 -1.27 2.93 -0.23
CA SER A 103 -1.84 3.08 1.12
C SER A 103 -2.57 4.41 1.30
N ALA A 104 -2.02 5.51 0.78
CA ALA A 104 -2.71 6.79 0.75
C ALA A 104 -3.98 6.75 -0.11
N GLY A 105 -3.95 6.03 -1.24
CA GLY A 105 -5.12 5.81 -2.09
C GLY A 105 -6.21 4.99 -1.39
N LEU A 106 -5.84 3.92 -0.68
CA LEU A 106 -6.76 3.09 0.09
C LEU A 106 -7.42 3.89 1.22
N ALA A 107 -6.66 4.69 1.97
CA ALA A 107 -7.22 5.54 3.01
C ALA A 107 -8.25 6.54 2.47
N ARG A 108 -8.01 7.12 1.29
CA ARG A 108 -8.99 8.00 0.62
C ARG A 108 -10.25 7.25 0.22
N LEU A 109 -10.10 6.08 -0.39
CA LEU A 109 -11.25 5.24 -0.79
C LEU A 109 -12.08 4.81 0.43
N GLU A 110 -11.45 4.49 1.56
CA GLU A 110 -12.15 4.17 2.80
C GLU A 110 -12.98 5.35 3.31
N THR A 111 -12.42 6.57 3.27
CA THR A 111 -13.17 7.78 3.65
C THR A 111 -14.34 8.07 2.71
N GLU A 112 -14.12 7.98 1.40
CA GLU A 112 -15.18 8.19 0.40
C GLU A 112 -16.29 7.14 0.55
N LEU A 113 -15.93 5.89 0.79
CA LEU A 113 -16.90 4.82 1.02
C LEU A 113 -17.73 5.05 2.29
N ALA A 114 -17.09 5.54 3.36
CA ALA A 114 -17.79 5.88 4.60
C ALA A 114 -18.80 7.02 4.38
N ASP A 115 -18.41 8.06 3.66
CA ASP A 115 -19.27 9.20 3.33
C ASP A 115 -20.45 8.79 2.44
N VAL A 116 -20.19 8.02 1.37
CA VAL A 116 -21.24 7.50 0.48
C VAL A 116 -22.20 6.61 1.25
N LYS A 117 -21.70 5.74 2.13
CA LYS A 117 -22.55 4.90 2.98
C LYS A 117 -23.42 5.73 3.92
N GLY A 118 -22.86 6.79 4.52
CA GLY A 118 -23.60 7.73 5.36
C GLY A 118 -24.74 8.41 4.59
N GLN A 119 -24.45 8.94 3.40
CA GLN A 119 -25.45 9.57 2.54
C GLN A 119 -26.55 8.58 2.11
N ALA A 120 -26.18 7.36 1.71
CA ALA A 120 -27.13 6.33 1.32
C ALA A 120 -28.09 5.95 2.47
N LEU A 121 -27.59 5.88 3.70
CA LEU A 121 -28.41 5.60 4.87
C LEU A 121 -29.41 6.73 5.17
N LEU A 122 -28.99 7.99 5.02
CA LEU A 122 -29.88 9.15 5.16
C LEU A 122 -30.99 9.11 4.11
N MET A 123 -30.64 8.93 2.84
CA MET A 123 -31.62 8.83 1.75
C MET A 123 -32.59 7.66 1.95
N LEU A 124 -32.11 6.52 2.43
CA LEU A 124 -32.96 5.36 2.73
C LEU A 124 -33.94 5.69 3.87
N SER A 125 -33.51 6.41 4.89
CA SER A 125 -34.37 6.82 6.00
C SER A 125 -35.47 7.80 5.55
N ASP A 126 -35.13 8.74 4.67
CA ASP A 126 -36.09 9.67 4.09
C ASP A 126 -37.10 8.95 3.20
N LEU A 127 -36.64 8.04 2.34
CA LEU A 127 -37.50 7.24 1.46
C LEU A 127 -38.45 6.36 2.27
N LYS A 128 -37.98 5.72 3.34
CA LYS A 128 -38.84 4.93 4.24
C LYS A 128 -39.97 5.74 4.86
N ARG A 129 -39.76 7.05 5.05
CA ARG A 129 -40.79 7.97 5.56
C ARG A 129 -41.71 8.49 4.45
N ILE A 130 -41.15 8.82 3.29
CA ILE A 130 -41.88 9.50 2.20
C ILE A 130 -42.72 8.51 1.37
N VAL A 131 -42.19 7.32 1.06
CA VAL A 131 -42.85 6.36 0.18
C VAL A 131 -44.24 5.94 0.70
N PRO A 132 -44.40 5.55 1.99
CA PRO A 132 -45.73 5.19 2.50
C PRO A 132 -46.73 6.35 2.40
N ARG A 133 -46.30 7.59 2.69
CA ARG A 133 -47.14 8.78 2.52
C ARG A 133 -47.61 8.94 1.07
N LEU A 134 -46.69 8.81 0.12
CA LEU A 134 -47.03 8.96 -1.30
C LEU A 134 -47.99 7.87 -1.79
N GLU A 135 -47.82 6.63 -1.32
CA GLU A 135 -48.73 5.53 -1.62
C GLU A 135 -50.14 5.81 -1.06
N THR A 136 -50.23 6.28 0.18
CA THR A 136 -51.51 6.66 0.79
C THR A 136 -52.16 7.83 0.05
N LEU A 137 -51.39 8.86 -0.34
CA LEU A 137 -51.91 9.98 -1.13
C LEU A 137 -52.42 9.54 -2.51
N ALA A 138 -51.71 8.63 -3.19
CA ALA A 138 -52.18 8.06 -4.45
C ALA A 138 -53.49 7.26 -4.29
N ASN A 139 -53.66 6.60 -3.14
CA ASN A 139 -54.94 5.97 -2.79
C ASN A 139 -56.04 7.02 -2.59
N VAL A 140 -55.77 8.13 -1.89
CA VAL A 140 -56.72 9.24 -1.75
C VAL A 140 -57.16 9.74 -3.11
N ASP A 141 -56.24 10.02 -4.04
CA ASP A 141 -56.56 10.48 -5.39
C ASP A 141 -57.42 9.46 -6.17
N THR A 142 -57.05 8.18 -6.08
CA THR A 142 -57.80 7.09 -6.73
C THR A 142 -59.23 7.01 -6.21
N TYR A 143 -59.42 7.11 -4.90
CA TYR A 143 -60.76 7.06 -4.31
C TYR A 143 -61.52 8.38 -4.47
N ALA A 144 -60.84 9.52 -4.56
CA ALA A 144 -61.48 10.80 -4.90
C ALA A 144 -62.15 10.71 -6.28
N MET A 145 -61.47 10.16 -7.27
CA MET A 145 -62.05 9.94 -8.61
C MET A 145 -63.23 8.97 -8.57
N ARG A 146 -63.12 7.89 -7.78
CA ARG A 146 -64.18 6.87 -7.65
C ARG A 146 -65.39 7.36 -6.85
N LEU A 147 -65.20 8.31 -5.93
CA LEU A 147 -66.27 8.93 -5.15
C LEU A 147 -67.32 9.52 -6.09
N PHE A 148 -66.88 10.18 -7.16
CA PHE A 148 -67.74 10.82 -8.16
C PHE A 148 -68.22 9.87 -9.28
N SER A 149 -68.02 8.56 -9.14
CA SER A 149 -68.46 7.56 -10.13
C SER A 149 -69.99 7.50 -10.24
N ALA A 150 -70.47 7.14 -11.44
CA ALA A 150 -71.89 6.84 -11.68
C ALA A 150 -72.35 5.51 -11.08
N ASP A 151 -71.40 4.62 -10.81
CA ASP A 151 -71.67 3.38 -10.11
C ASP A 151 -71.76 3.64 -8.61
N GLY A 152 -72.97 3.47 -8.06
CA GLY A 152 -73.27 3.68 -6.66
C GLY A 152 -72.48 2.77 -5.71
N GLU A 153 -72.10 1.57 -6.13
CA GLU A 153 -71.26 0.67 -5.33
C GLU A 153 -69.82 1.16 -5.27
N ILE A 154 -69.26 1.57 -6.41
CA ILE A 154 -67.92 2.16 -6.48
C ILE A 154 -67.84 3.42 -5.63
N SER A 155 -68.82 4.31 -5.77
CA SER A 155 -68.91 5.55 -4.99
C SER A 155 -69.05 5.26 -3.48
N ARG A 156 -69.90 4.31 -3.10
CA ARG A 156 -70.10 3.90 -1.70
C ARG A 156 -68.83 3.32 -1.08
N VAL A 157 -68.08 2.49 -1.80
CA VAL A 157 -66.80 1.94 -1.34
C VAL A 157 -65.78 3.07 -1.21
N ALA A 158 -65.67 3.92 -2.22
CA ALA A 158 -64.74 5.06 -2.21
C ALA A 158 -64.99 6.00 -1.03
N ARG A 159 -66.26 6.31 -0.73
CA ARG A 159 -66.64 7.12 0.43
C ARG A 159 -66.15 6.49 1.73
N ARG A 160 -66.45 5.21 1.98
CA ARG A 160 -65.98 4.52 3.19
C ARG A 160 -64.46 4.55 3.29
N THR A 161 -63.77 4.26 2.20
CA THR A 161 -62.30 4.26 2.19
C THR A 161 -61.73 5.65 2.47
N LEU A 162 -62.26 6.71 1.86
CA LEU A 162 -61.82 8.09 2.13
C LEU A 162 -62.08 8.51 3.58
N ILE A 163 -63.19 8.07 4.18
CA ILE A 163 -63.45 8.31 5.61
C ILE A 163 -62.41 7.60 6.47
N GLU A 164 -62.03 6.36 6.16
CA GLU A 164 -60.96 5.67 6.89
C GLU A 164 -59.60 6.33 6.67
N LEU A 165 -59.26 6.72 5.43
CA LEU A 165 -58.01 7.46 5.13
C LEU A 165 -57.97 8.83 5.82
N SER A 166 -59.12 9.45 6.08
CA SER A 166 -59.16 10.71 6.84
C SER A 166 -58.77 10.56 8.32
N LYS A 167 -58.56 9.33 8.81
CA LYS A 167 -58.05 9.01 10.15
C LYS A 167 -56.56 8.68 10.16
N ASP A 168 -55.87 8.79 9.03
CA ASP A 168 -54.44 8.51 8.91
C ASP A 168 -53.60 9.34 9.91
N GLU A 169 -52.49 8.78 10.39
CA GLU A 169 -51.59 9.47 11.32
C GLU A 169 -50.96 10.71 10.68
N ASP A 170 -50.76 10.68 9.36
CA ASP A 170 -50.16 11.75 8.60
C ASP A 170 -51.14 12.92 8.36
N PRO A 171 -50.85 14.12 8.88
CA PRO A 171 -51.72 15.27 8.68
C PRO A 171 -51.86 15.68 7.22
N VAL A 172 -50.89 15.37 6.36
CA VAL A 172 -50.97 15.69 4.92
C VAL A 172 -52.06 14.84 4.26
N VAL A 173 -52.12 13.55 4.58
CA VAL A 173 -53.15 12.63 4.08
C VAL A 173 -54.53 13.05 4.57
N ARG A 174 -54.66 13.34 5.87
CA ARG A 174 -55.93 13.83 6.45
C ARG A 174 -56.40 15.12 5.78
N ARG A 175 -55.49 16.07 5.57
CA ARG A 175 -55.80 17.34 4.88
C ARG A 175 -56.26 17.11 3.44
N GLU A 176 -55.64 16.18 2.72
CA GLU A 176 -56.04 15.89 1.35
C GLU A 176 -57.44 15.25 1.29
N CYS A 177 -57.77 14.34 2.22
CA CYS A 177 -59.13 13.82 2.35
C CYS A 177 -60.16 14.94 2.60
N VAL A 178 -59.83 15.91 3.46
CA VAL A 178 -60.69 17.09 3.70
C VAL A 178 -60.93 17.90 2.44
N ARG A 179 -59.90 18.08 1.61
CA ARG A 179 -60.03 18.79 0.32
C ARG A 179 -60.94 18.06 -0.65
N VAL A 180 -60.81 16.74 -0.73
CA VAL A 180 -61.70 15.89 -1.54
C VAL A 180 -63.15 16.07 -1.09
N PHE A 181 -63.43 15.96 0.20
CA PHE A 181 -64.78 16.19 0.73
C PHE A 181 -65.27 17.62 0.46
N GLY A 182 -64.44 18.63 0.74
CA GLY A 182 -64.76 20.04 0.51
C GLY A 182 -64.88 20.43 -0.98
N ALA A 183 -64.55 19.54 -1.92
CA ALA A 183 -64.79 19.74 -3.34
C ALA A 183 -66.17 19.24 -3.78
N MET A 184 -66.81 18.34 -3.02
CA MET A 184 -68.08 17.72 -3.40
C MET A 184 -69.22 18.72 -3.73
N PRO A 185 -69.43 19.82 -2.98
CA PRO A 185 -70.48 20.79 -3.29
C PRO A 185 -70.35 21.42 -4.68
N ASN A 186 -69.14 21.45 -5.25
CA ASN A 186 -68.89 22.00 -6.58
C ASN A 186 -69.37 21.07 -7.71
N TYR A 187 -69.79 19.84 -7.38
CA TYR A 187 -70.26 18.84 -8.33
C TYR A 187 -71.71 18.43 -8.02
N PRO A 188 -72.70 19.33 -8.04
CA PRO A 188 -74.08 19.03 -7.61
C PRO A 188 -74.80 17.97 -8.47
N GLY A 189 -74.24 17.60 -9.64
CA GLY A 189 -74.75 16.51 -10.48
C GLY A 189 -74.07 15.15 -10.26
N CYS A 190 -73.13 15.04 -9.32
CA CYS A 190 -72.50 13.76 -9.01
C CYS A 190 -73.40 12.93 -8.07
N PHE A 191 -73.31 11.60 -8.19
CA PHE A 191 -74.16 10.62 -7.51
C PHE A 191 -73.94 10.52 -5.99
N VAL A 192 -73.25 11.50 -5.42
CA VAL A 192 -72.95 11.59 -3.99
C VAL A 192 -73.78 12.72 -3.42
N ASP A 193 -74.58 12.41 -2.40
CA ASP A 193 -75.35 13.41 -1.66
C ASP A 193 -74.38 14.42 -1.01
N PRO A 194 -74.42 15.71 -1.40
CA PRO A 194 -73.62 16.73 -0.75
C PRO A 194 -73.95 16.87 0.75
N GLN A 195 -75.12 16.40 1.20
CA GLN A 195 -75.51 16.42 2.61
C GLN A 195 -75.25 15.07 3.31
N ASP A 196 -74.30 14.26 2.82
CA ASP A 196 -73.98 12.97 3.42
C ASP A 196 -73.57 13.14 4.91
N PRO A 197 -74.35 12.55 5.85
CA PRO A 197 -74.14 12.77 7.28
C PRO A 197 -72.83 12.18 7.79
N PHE A 198 -72.28 11.15 7.14
CA PHE A 198 -71.01 10.56 7.55
C PHE A 198 -69.83 11.47 7.21
N ILE A 199 -69.89 12.12 6.05
CA ILE A 199 -68.86 13.07 5.62
C ILE A 199 -68.92 14.35 6.47
N LEU A 200 -70.12 14.90 6.67
CA LEU A 200 -70.30 16.10 7.49
C LEU A 200 -69.88 15.87 8.94
N SER A 201 -70.28 14.75 9.55
CA SER A 201 -69.86 14.37 10.91
C SER A 201 -68.34 14.25 11.01
N ARG A 202 -67.70 13.61 10.02
CA ARG A 202 -66.24 13.47 10.01
C ARG A 202 -65.54 14.83 9.86
N LEU A 203 -66.02 15.69 8.97
CA LEU A 203 -65.48 17.05 8.81
C LEU A 203 -65.64 17.88 10.09
N GLN A 204 -66.76 17.78 10.79
CA GLN A 204 -66.97 18.43 12.10
C GLN A 204 -65.99 17.92 13.15
N GLU A 205 -65.79 16.61 13.23
CA GLU A 205 -64.81 16.01 14.14
C GLU A 205 -63.40 16.56 13.86
N MET A 206 -62.99 16.62 12.59
CA MET A 206 -61.68 17.14 12.19
C MET A 206 -61.55 18.65 12.44
N ALA A 207 -62.61 19.43 12.21
CA ALA A 207 -62.64 20.87 12.46
C ALA A 207 -62.47 21.22 13.95
N LEU A 208 -62.97 20.36 14.85
CA LEU A 208 -62.97 20.60 16.30
C LEU A 208 -61.80 19.94 17.02
N ARG A 209 -61.39 18.73 16.60
CA ARG A 209 -60.53 17.84 17.39
C ARG A 209 -59.28 17.34 16.68
N ASP A 210 -59.04 17.68 15.41
CA ASP A 210 -57.82 17.22 14.74
C ASP A 210 -56.58 17.78 15.46
N PRO A 211 -55.52 16.98 15.70
CA PRO A 211 -54.32 17.48 16.37
C PRO A 211 -53.60 18.57 15.57
N GLU A 212 -53.76 18.60 14.25
CA GLU A 212 -53.07 19.54 13.37
C GLU A 212 -53.97 20.73 13.02
N ARG A 213 -53.54 21.95 13.40
CA ARG A 213 -54.28 23.19 13.15
C ARG A 213 -54.58 23.43 11.66
N GLY A 214 -53.65 23.04 10.78
CA GLY A 214 -53.85 23.16 9.33
C GLY A 214 -55.03 22.32 8.83
N VAL A 215 -55.22 21.12 9.39
CA VAL A 215 -56.35 20.24 9.06
C VAL A 215 -57.65 20.80 9.61
N GLN A 216 -57.65 21.30 10.85
CA GLN A 216 -58.83 21.93 11.45
C GLN A 216 -59.37 23.09 10.61
N LEU A 217 -58.48 23.99 10.17
CA LEU A 217 -58.86 25.15 9.36
C LEU A 217 -59.41 24.73 8.00
N GLU A 218 -58.77 23.77 7.33
CA GLU A 218 -59.26 23.23 6.05
C GLU A 218 -60.64 22.57 6.21
N ALA A 219 -60.87 21.87 7.31
CA ALA A 219 -62.15 21.21 7.60
C ALA A 219 -63.26 22.23 7.87
N LYS A 220 -62.98 23.31 8.60
CA LYS A 220 -63.91 24.45 8.77
C LYS A 220 -64.27 25.08 7.43
N LEU A 221 -63.27 25.31 6.56
CA LEU A 221 -63.50 25.83 5.22
C LEU A 221 -64.35 24.88 4.36
N ALA A 222 -64.12 23.57 4.48
CA ALA A 222 -64.94 22.57 3.80
C ALA A 222 -66.40 22.62 4.29
N LEU A 223 -66.63 22.61 5.60
CA LEU A 223 -67.98 22.69 6.20
C LEU A 223 -68.75 23.93 5.76
N ASN A 224 -68.08 25.08 5.68
CA ASN A 224 -68.71 26.32 5.20
C ASN A 224 -69.22 26.18 3.75
N LYS A 225 -68.54 25.40 2.88
CA LYS A 225 -69.02 25.12 1.51
C LYS A 225 -70.27 24.25 1.48
N PHE A 226 -70.50 23.46 2.53
CA PHE A 226 -71.74 22.69 2.71
C PHE A 226 -72.86 23.52 3.37
N GLY A 227 -72.61 24.80 3.68
CA GLY A 227 -73.55 25.66 4.40
C GLY A 227 -73.65 25.35 5.89
N VAL A 228 -72.71 24.56 6.44
CA VAL A 228 -72.64 24.26 7.87
C VAL A 228 -71.78 25.32 8.55
N ASP A 229 -72.40 26.12 9.42
CA ASP A 229 -71.72 27.21 10.11
C ASP A 229 -70.78 26.64 11.19
N SER A 230 -69.49 26.55 10.87
CA SER A 230 -68.48 25.97 11.74
C SER A 230 -68.00 26.91 12.87
N ASN A 231 -68.57 28.12 12.93
CA ASN A 231 -68.33 29.14 13.96
C ASN A 231 -69.41 29.17 15.06
N ALA A 232 -70.36 28.24 15.06
CA ALA A 232 -71.30 28.06 16.17
C ALA A 232 -70.56 27.51 17.40
N GLU A 233 -69.93 28.43 18.14
CA GLU A 233 -69.51 28.39 19.54
C GLU A 233 -68.92 27.08 20.09
N GLN A 234 -67.61 27.11 20.36
CA GLN A 234 -67.04 26.88 21.70
C GLN A 234 -65.79 27.76 21.87
#